data_AF-A0A356AUN7-F1
#
_entry.id   AF-A0A356AUN7-F1
#
_cell.length_a   1.000
_cell.length_b   1.000
_cell.length_c   1.000
_cell.angle_alpha   90.00
_cell.angle_beta   90.00
_cell.angle_gamma   90.00
#
_symmetry.space_group_name_H-M   'P 1'
#
loop_
_entity.id
_entity.type
_entity.pdbx_description
1 polymer ?
#
loop_
_entity_poly.entity_id
_entity_poly.type
_entity_poly.pdbx_seq_one_letter_code
_entity_poly.pdbx_strand_id
1 'polypeptide(L)'
;MDNNKYLMNRVTRLLLVVSLVFVGAVIYMLGDSTGPEIFMGVYNTSYDSVRFDQEISYLFSDTVIPVSIDSSGNRSWGIKRNKGALPDPDPGSVELLEKHSGAWVGDTNKKVIYLTFDQGYENGYTEKILDTLKEKNVKSIFFVTGPYLDKCDKLMQRYVDEGHYVGNHTVRHKSMPLLDRATAEKELLELEKSFEEKYNAQMLFFRPPKGEYNEQ
;
A
#
# COMPACT_ATOMS: atom_id res chain seq x y z
N MET A 1 -26.87 25.30 13.17
CA MET A 1 -25.69 24.52 12.76
C MET A 1 -24.59 24.79 13.77
N ASP A 2 -24.06 23.74 14.37
CA ASP A 2 -23.52 23.77 15.73
C ASP A 2 -21.99 23.97 15.75
N ASN A 3 -21.56 25.23 15.78
CA ASN A 3 -20.15 25.64 15.70
C ASN A 3 -19.27 25.07 16.83
N ASN A 4 -19.87 24.66 17.95
CA ASN A 4 -19.15 24.08 19.08
C ASN A 4 -18.65 22.65 18.81
N LYS A 5 -19.36 21.84 18.01
CA LYS A 5 -18.89 20.49 17.61
C LYS A 5 -17.66 20.56 16.70
N TYR A 6 -17.61 21.57 15.84
CA TYR A 6 -16.48 21.79 14.92
C TYR A 6 -15.21 22.23 15.66
N LEU A 7 -15.38 23.11 16.65
CA LEU A 7 -14.26 23.58 17.47
C LEU A 7 -13.70 22.47 18.38
N MET A 8 -14.58 21.66 18.98
CA MET A 8 -14.17 20.55 19.85
C MET A 8 -13.41 19.46 19.09
N ASN A 9 -13.81 19.16 17.84
CA ASN A 9 -13.08 18.23 16.97
C ASN A 9 -11.68 18.74 16.57
N ARG A 10 -11.51 20.06 16.44
CA ARG A 10 -10.21 20.67 16.12
C ARG A 10 -9.25 20.63 17.31
N VAL A 11 -9.75 20.91 18.51
CA VAL A 11 -8.93 20.88 19.74
C VAL A 11 -8.50 19.44 20.08
N THR A 12 -9.41 18.46 19.98
CA THR A 12 -9.08 17.04 20.22
C THR A 12 -8.08 16.50 19.19
N ARG A 13 -8.20 16.90 17.91
CA ARG A 13 -7.23 16.54 16.86
C ARG A 13 -5.87 17.21 17.06
N LEU A 14 -5.84 18.47 17.48
CA LEU A 14 -4.59 19.18 17.78
C LEU A 14 -3.86 18.52 18.96
N LEU A 15 -4.59 18.12 20.01
CA LEU A 15 -4.01 17.41 21.16
C LEU A 15 -3.48 16.01 20.79
N LEU A 16 -4.15 15.27 19.91
CA LEU A 16 -3.67 13.98 19.37
C LEU A 16 -2.41 14.13 18.50
N VAL A 17 -2.33 15.20 17.70
CA VAL A 17 -1.16 15.48 16.87
C VAL A 17 0.03 15.91 17.74
N VAL A 18 -0.20 16.77 18.73
CA VAL A 18 0.86 17.17 19.67
C VAL A 18 1.36 15.98 20.48
N SER A 19 0.48 15.05 20.89
CA SER A 19 0.91 13.85 21.61
C SER A 19 1.69 12.87 20.74
N LEU A 20 1.30 12.66 19.47
CA LEU A 20 2.03 11.80 18.53
C LEU A 20 3.41 12.38 18.16
N VAL A 21 3.51 13.71 17.97
CA VAL A 21 4.78 14.40 17.72
C VAL A 21 5.68 14.31 18.96
N PHE A 22 5.13 14.44 20.17
CA PHE A 22 5.89 14.26 21.40
C PHE A 22 6.40 12.82 21.56
N VAL A 23 5.59 11.80 21.24
CA VAL A 23 6.01 10.39 21.31
C VAL A 23 7.15 10.12 20.32
N GLY A 24 7.06 10.61 19.08
CA GLY A 24 8.12 10.47 18.07
C GLY A 24 9.42 11.20 18.47
N ALA A 25 9.32 12.40 19.03
CA ALA A 25 10.48 13.15 19.51
C ALA A 25 11.14 12.51 20.75
N VAL A 26 10.35 11.91 21.64
CA VAL A 26 10.86 11.19 22.82
C VAL A 26 11.58 9.90 22.40
N ILE A 27 11.09 9.17 21.41
CA ILE A 27 11.78 7.99 20.84
C ILE A 27 13.12 8.39 20.21
N TYR A 28 13.17 9.52 19.51
CA TYR A 28 14.41 10.02 18.89
C TYR A 28 15.43 10.54 19.91
N MET A 29 14.98 11.14 21.01
CA MET A 29 15.84 11.72 22.05
C MET A 29 16.37 10.70 23.06
N LEU A 30 15.75 9.53 23.19
CA LEU A 30 16.12 8.52 24.20
C LEU A 30 17.21 7.52 23.77
N GLY A 31 17.75 7.62 22.55
CA GLY A 31 19.06 7.04 22.22
C GLY A 31 19.23 5.53 22.47
N ASP A 32 18.16 4.74 22.40
CA ASP A 32 18.24 3.28 22.47
C ASP A 32 18.30 2.69 21.05
N SER A 33 19.44 2.12 20.70
CA SER A 33 19.78 1.61 19.36
C SER A 33 19.12 0.26 19.03
N THR A 34 17.89 0.03 19.49
CA THR A 34 17.15 -1.22 19.26
C THR A 34 15.69 -0.99 18.83
N GLY A 35 15.44 0.10 18.10
CA GLY A 35 14.16 0.33 17.41
C GLY A 35 14.00 -0.56 16.16
N PRO A 36 12.76 -0.86 15.73
CA PRO A 36 12.52 -1.72 14.57
C PRO A 36 13.13 -1.08 13.32
N GLU A 37 13.90 -1.85 12.55
CA GLU A 37 14.43 -1.43 11.25
C GLU A 37 13.25 -0.97 10.37
N ILE A 38 13.17 0.33 10.12
CA ILE A 38 12.19 0.91 9.22
C ILE A 38 12.78 0.81 7.82
N PHE A 39 12.32 -0.16 7.04
CA PHE A 39 12.61 -0.27 5.62
C PHE A 39 11.82 0.82 4.88
N MET A 40 12.52 1.81 4.32
CA MET A 40 11.91 2.88 3.53
C MET A 40 12.36 2.75 2.07
N GLY A 41 11.39 2.76 1.14
CA GLY A 41 11.66 2.85 -0.30
C GLY A 41 12.40 4.14 -0.67
N VAL A 42 13.24 4.04 -1.70
CA VAL A 42 14.20 5.07 -2.18
C VAL A 42 13.52 6.37 -2.57
N TYR A 43 12.31 6.25 -3.10
CA TYR A 43 11.44 7.37 -3.41
C TYR A 43 10.18 7.28 -2.56
N ASN A 44 10.23 7.87 -1.36
CA ASN A 44 9.00 8.32 -0.75
C ASN A 44 8.42 9.41 -1.66
N THR A 45 7.12 9.39 -1.92
CA THR A 45 6.49 10.14 -3.01
C THR A 45 6.82 11.63 -2.96
N SER A 46 7.70 12.11 -3.85
CA SER A 46 7.94 13.55 -4.07
C SER A 46 6.80 14.13 -4.91
N TYR A 47 6.24 15.25 -4.46
CA TYR A 47 4.91 15.73 -4.86
C TYR A 47 4.90 16.90 -5.85
N ASP A 48 6.03 17.30 -6.41
CA ASP A 48 6.16 18.51 -7.25
C ASP A 48 5.35 18.52 -8.57
N SER A 49 4.51 17.50 -8.81
CA SER A 49 3.64 17.44 -9.97
C SER A 49 2.16 17.14 -9.69
N VAL A 50 1.68 17.13 -8.43
CA VAL A 50 0.26 16.89 -8.15
C VAL A 50 -0.44 18.17 -7.70
N ARG A 51 -1.35 18.69 -8.53
CA ARG A 51 -2.26 19.78 -8.13
C ARG A 51 -3.44 19.21 -7.38
N PHE A 52 -3.27 19.08 -6.07
CA PHE A 52 -4.32 18.85 -5.08
C PHE A 52 -4.95 20.18 -4.71
N ASP A 53 -5.88 20.69 -5.50
CA ASP A 53 -6.43 22.01 -5.21
C ASP A 53 -7.20 22.08 -3.88
N GLN A 54 -7.42 20.98 -3.14
CA GLN A 54 -8.18 21.04 -1.88
C GLN A 54 -7.76 20.23 -0.63
N GLU A 55 -7.09 19.06 -0.62
CA GLU A 55 -6.99 18.32 0.66
C GLU A 55 -5.71 17.50 0.93
N ILE A 56 -5.18 17.75 2.16
CA ILE A 56 -4.22 17.02 3.02
C ILE A 56 -2.76 16.94 2.55
N SER A 57 -2.05 18.05 2.73
CA SER A 57 -0.58 18.13 2.70
C SER A 57 -0.01 18.19 4.12
N TYR A 58 0.19 17.07 4.79
CA TYR A 58 1.05 17.04 5.99
C TYR A 58 1.62 15.63 6.19
N LEU A 59 2.79 15.34 5.60
CA LEU A 59 3.82 14.38 6.11
C LEU A 59 4.90 13.98 5.08
N PHE A 60 5.30 14.78 4.08
CA PHE A 60 6.30 14.30 3.11
C PHE A 60 7.36 15.36 2.78
N SER A 61 8.63 14.92 2.77
CA SER A 61 9.84 15.71 2.55
C SER A 61 10.38 15.47 1.13
N ASP A 62 10.95 16.50 0.50
CA ASP A 62 11.64 16.43 -0.81
C ASP A 62 13.00 15.68 -0.76
N THR A 63 13.30 15.04 0.37
CA THR A 63 14.51 14.26 0.55
C THR A 63 14.44 12.97 -0.25
N VAL A 64 15.26 12.88 -1.31
CA VAL A 64 15.64 11.61 -1.93
C VAL A 64 16.53 10.86 -0.93
N ILE A 65 16.03 9.80 -0.32
CA ILE A 65 16.83 8.92 0.56
C ILE A 65 17.50 7.88 -0.34
N PRO A 66 18.83 7.72 -0.29
CA PRO A 66 19.53 6.75 -1.13
C PRO A 66 19.07 5.32 -0.87
N VAL A 67 19.18 4.49 -1.90
CA VAL A 67 18.85 3.07 -1.92
C VAL A 67 19.40 2.35 -0.70
N SER A 68 18.54 1.78 0.16
CA SER A 68 18.95 0.75 1.12
C SER A 68 18.68 -0.62 0.51
N ILE A 69 19.57 -1.07 -0.39
CA ILE A 69 19.79 -2.50 -0.55
C ILE A 69 20.69 -2.83 0.63
N ASP A 70 20.13 -3.43 1.67
CA ASP A 70 20.95 -3.93 2.75
C ASP A 70 21.83 -5.08 2.22
N SER A 71 22.85 -5.47 2.98
CA SER A 71 23.74 -6.58 2.59
C SER A 71 23.00 -7.91 2.39
N SER A 72 21.75 -8.01 2.84
CA SER A 72 20.89 -9.19 2.74
C SER A 72 20.07 -9.22 1.45
N GLY A 73 20.12 -8.15 0.63
CA GLY A 73 19.39 -8.04 -0.62
C GLY A 73 17.93 -7.61 -0.46
N ASN A 74 17.54 -7.12 0.72
CA ASN A 74 16.20 -6.61 0.97
C ASN A 74 15.99 -5.27 0.27
N ARG A 75 14.79 -5.08 -0.27
CA ARG A 75 14.42 -3.91 -1.08
C ARG A 75 13.07 -3.37 -0.62
N SER A 76 12.85 -2.09 -0.90
CA SER A 76 11.58 -1.41 -0.71
C SER A 76 11.26 -0.61 -1.97
N TRP A 77 10.13 -0.91 -2.61
CA TRP A 77 9.76 -0.35 -3.90
C TRP A 77 9.53 1.16 -3.85
N GLY A 78 10.19 1.87 -4.76
CA GLY A 78 10.05 3.30 -5.00
C GLY A 78 10.13 3.66 -6.48
N ILE A 79 9.61 4.85 -6.81
CA ILE A 79 9.76 5.47 -8.12
C ILE A 79 10.05 6.96 -8.01
N LYS A 80 10.97 7.47 -8.82
CA LYS A 80 11.12 8.91 -9.07
C LYS A 80 10.06 9.36 -10.05
N ARG A 81 9.16 10.23 -9.61
CA ARG A 81 8.15 10.78 -10.51
C ARG A 81 8.80 11.74 -11.51
N ASN A 82 8.46 11.57 -12.78
CA ASN A 82 8.90 12.46 -13.86
C ASN A 82 7.69 13.14 -14.50
N LYS A 83 7.78 14.45 -14.76
CA LYS A 83 6.71 15.20 -15.40
C LYS A 83 6.71 14.94 -16.90
N GLY A 84 5.63 14.39 -17.43
CA GLY A 84 5.46 14.15 -18.86
C GLY A 84 6.29 12.98 -19.42
N ALA A 85 6.92 12.19 -18.54
CA ALA A 85 7.68 11.00 -18.88
C ALA A 85 7.36 9.87 -17.90
N LEU A 86 7.83 8.66 -18.21
CA LEU A 86 7.74 7.54 -17.28
C LEU A 86 8.57 7.83 -16.01
N PRO A 87 8.11 7.36 -14.84
CA PRO A 87 8.89 7.52 -13.63
C PRO A 87 10.10 6.58 -13.65
N ASP A 88 11.19 6.97 -12.98
CA ASP A 88 12.38 6.15 -12.86
C ASP A 88 12.21 5.17 -11.68
N PRO A 89 12.19 3.86 -11.90
CA PRO A 89 12.11 2.89 -10.81
C PRO A 89 13.46 2.75 -10.08
N ASP A 90 13.43 2.14 -8.90
CA ASP A 90 14.67 1.89 -8.14
C ASP A 90 15.71 1.10 -8.95
N PRO A 91 17.00 1.44 -8.89
CA PRO A 91 18.04 0.71 -9.60
C PRO A 91 18.02 -0.81 -9.33
N GLY A 92 18.02 -1.59 -10.41
CA GLY A 92 17.97 -3.06 -10.37
C GLY A 92 16.61 -3.66 -10.02
N SER A 93 15.59 -2.86 -9.68
CA SER A 93 14.24 -3.38 -9.39
C SER A 93 13.56 -3.94 -10.64
N VAL A 94 13.74 -3.29 -11.80
CA VAL A 94 13.14 -3.73 -13.07
C VAL A 94 13.69 -5.09 -13.50
N GLU A 95 15.01 -5.29 -13.48
CA GLU A 95 15.63 -6.58 -13.81
C GLU A 95 15.13 -7.69 -12.88
N LEU A 96 15.02 -7.41 -11.58
CA LEU A 96 14.51 -8.37 -10.60
C LEU A 96 13.03 -8.70 -10.87
N LEU A 97 12.20 -7.70 -11.13
CA LEU A 97 10.79 -7.91 -11.47
C LEU A 97 10.65 -8.70 -12.76
N GLU A 98 11.35 -8.33 -13.83
CA GLU A 98 11.30 -9.05 -15.12
C GLU A 98 11.72 -10.52 -14.97
N LYS A 99 12.78 -10.78 -14.20
CA LYS A 99 13.26 -12.14 -13.92
C LYS A 99 12.22 -12.99 -13.19
N HIS A 100 11.41 -12.39 -12.31
CA HIS A 100 10.44 -13.08 -11.45
C HIS A 100 8.98 -12.82 -11.86
N SER A 101 8.72 -12.40 -13.10
CA SER A 101 7.37 -12.11 -13.62
C SER A 101 6.59 -11.04 -12.83
N GLY A 102 7.30 -10.15 -12.16
CA GLY A 102 6.75 -8.95 -11.55
C GLY A 102 6.44 -7.88 -12.61
N ALA A 103 5.42 -7.07 -12.34
CA ALA A 103 5.02 -5.97 -13.20
C ALA A 103 4.84 -4.69 -12.38
N TRP A 104 5.33 -3.57 -12.90
CA TRP A 104 5.21 -2.24 -12.29
C TRP A 104 4.63 -1.20 -13.24
N VAL A 105 4.73 -1.43 -14.55
CA VAL A 105 4.19 -0.58 -15.61
C VAL A 105 3.54 -1.46 -16.69
N GLY A 106 2.47 -0.96 -17.30
CA GLY A 106 1.82 -1.61 -18.44
C GLY A 106 2.47 -1.24 -19.78
N ASP A 107 1.78 -1.55 -20.88
CA ASP A 107 2.21 -1.17 -22.24
C ASP A 107 2.15 0.35 -22.43
N THR A 108 3.32 0.99 -22.49
CA THR A 108 3.48 2.45 -22.56
C THR A 108 3.19 3.02 -23.95
N ASN A 109 2.96 2.17 -24.95
CA ASN A 109 2.48 2.59 -26.27
C ASN A 109 0.95 2.83 -26.28
N LYS A 110 0.25 2.43 -25.21
CA LYS A 110 -1.19 2.61 -25.05
C LYS A 110 -1.48 3.64 -23.98
N LYS A 111 -2.53 4.44 -24.21
CA LYS A 111 -3.06 5.38 -23.22
C LYS A 111 -4.01 4.66 -22.25
N VAL A 112 -3.46 3.73 -21.49
CA VAL A 112 -4.22 2.91 -20.53
C VAL A 112 -3.64 3.11 -19.14
N ILE A 113 -4.53 3.18 -18.14
CA ILE A 113 -4.18 3.19 -16.72
C ILE A 113 -4.79 1.95 -16.06
N TYR A 114 -4.08 1.40 -15.08
CA TYR A 114 -4.53 0.28 -14.27
C TYR A 114 -4.73 0.77 -12.83
N LEU A 115 -5.96 0.70 -12.34
CA LEU A 115 -6.29 1.11 -10.98
C LEU A 115 -6.20 -0.09 -10.04
N THR A 116 -5.49 0.10 -8.93
CA THR A 116 -5.33 -0.92 -7.90
C THR A 116 -5.41 -0.29 -6.51
N PHE A 117 -5.92 -1.02 -5.54
CA PHE A 117 -6.11 -0.54 -4.17
C PHE A 117 -5.56 -1.57 -3.17
N ASP A 118 -4.90 -1.10 -2.12
CA ASP A 118 -4.44 -1.94 -1.02
C ASP A 118 -5.42 -1.77 0.15
N GLN A 119 -5.97 -2.89 0.60
CA GLN A 119 -7.10 -2.97 1.52
C GLN A 119 -6.68 -3.72 2.80
N GLY A 120 -6.07 -2.97 3.72
CA GLY A 120 -5.68 -3.48 5.03
C GLY A 120 -6.79 -3.37 6.09
N TYR A 121 -7.69 -2.40 5.93
CA TYR A 121 -8.85 -2.14 6.79
C TYR A 121 -9.89 -1.31 6.02
N GLU A 122 -11.14 -1.31 6.46
CA GLU A 122 -12.20 -0.48 5.89
C GLU A 122 -12.42 0.78 6.75
N ASN A 123 -12.63 1.94 6.10
CA ASN A 123 -12.85 3.22 6.77
C ASN A 123 -14.18 3.91 6.36
N GLY A 124 -15.07 3.18 5.69
CA GLY A 124 -16.39 3.63 5.25
C GLY A 124 -16.44 4.26 3.85
N TYR A 125 -15.42 4.06 3.01
CA TYR A 125 -15.31 4.72 1.70
C TYR A 125 -15.35 3.76 0.52
N THR A 126 -15.02 2.48 0.71
CA THR A 126 -14.90 1.54 -0.40
C THR A 126 -16.21 1.35 -1.17
N GLU A 127 -17.36 1.40 -0.50
CA GLU A 127 -18.66 1.33 -1.19
C GLU A 127 -18.82 2.42 -2.25
N LYS A 128 -18.44 3.67 -1.93
CA LYS A 128 -18.51 4.80 -2.86
C LYS A 128 -17.50 4.69 -3.99
N ILE A 129 -16.32 4.12 -3.71
CA ILE A 129 -15.31 3.81 -4.72
C ILE A 129 -15.89 2.80 -5.71
N LEU A 130 -16.49 1.71 -5.23
CA LEU A 130 -17.12 0.69 -6.06
C LEU A 130 -18.28 1.25 -6.89
N ASP A 131 -19.13 2.09 -6.30
CA ASP A 131 -20.22 2.75 -7.02
C ASP A 131 -19.69 3.61 -8.17
N THR A 132 -18.59 4.34 -7.93
CA THR A 132 -17.93 5.16 -8.96
C THR A 132 -17.33 4.28 -10.06
N LEU A 133 -16.62 3.20 -9.69
CA LEU A 133 -16.04 2.26 -10.66
C LEU A 133 -17.13 1.62 -11.53
N LYS A 134 -18.24 1.22 -10.92
CA LYS A 134 -19.41 0.67 -11.62
C LYS A 134 -20.04 1.69 -12.57
N GLU A 135 -20.27 2.92 -12.12
CA GLU A 135 -20.81 4.01 -12.95
C GLU A 135 -19.92 4.28 -14.17
N LYS A 136 -18.59 4.24 -13.99
CA LYS A 136 -17.62 4.45 -15.08
C LYS A 136 -17.30 3.19 -15.87
N ASN A 137 -17.91 2.05 -15.54
CA ASN A 137 -17.62 0.74 -16.13
C ASN A 137 -16.12 0.39 -16.11
N VAL A 138 -15.45 0.67 -14.99
CA VAL A 138 -14.02 0.40 -14.77
C VAL A 138 -13.88 -0.81 -13.87
N LYS A 139 -12.95 -1.72 -14.21
CA LYS A 139 -12.52 -2.82 -13.33
C LYS A 139 -11.18 -2.48 -12.69
N SER A 140 -10.94 -3.01 -11.50
CA SER A 140 -9.75 -2.74 -10.70
C SER A 140 -9.31 -4.00 -9.95
N ILE A 141 -8.12 -3.93 -9.35
CA ILE A 141 -7.60 -4.98 -8.47
C ILE A 141 -7.59 -4.46 -7.03
N PHE A 142 -8.16 -5.23 -6.11
CA PHE A 142 -8.13 -4.93 -4.67
C PHE A 142 -7.23 -5.94 -3.96
N PHE A 143 -6.06 -5.52 -3.51
CA PHE A 143 -5.12 -6.33 -2.75
C PHE A 143 -5.55 -6.34 -1.28
N VAL A 144 -6.08 -7.45 -0.78
CA VAL A 144 -6.70 -7.53 0.55
C VAL A 144 -5.81 -8.27 1.53
N THR A 145 -5.90 -7.90 2.81
CA THR A 145 -5.28 -8.67 3.90
C THR A 145 -6.27 -9.68 4.50
N GLY A 146 -5.78 -10.62 5.31
CA GLY A 146 -6.63 -11.56 6.05
C GLY A 146 -7.71 -10.87 6.92
N PRO A 147 -7.34 -9.90 7.78
CA PRO A 147 -8.32 -9.14 8.57
C PRO A 147 -9.37 -8.42 7.72
N TYR A 148 -9.02 -7.95 6.52
CA TYR A 148 -9.98 -7.33 5.62
C TYR A 148 -10.96 -8.36 5.06
N LEU A 149 -10.44 -9.49 4.57
CA LEU A 149 -11.22 -10.62 4.07
C LEU A 149 -12.23 -11.13 5.11
N ASP A 150 -11.85 -11.16 6.39
CA ASP A 150 -12.71 -11.66 7.46
C ASP A 150 -13.80 -10.69 7.89
N LYS A 151 -13.54 -9.38 7.80
CA LYS A 151 -14.44 -8.35 8.34
C LYS A 151 -15.33 -7.70 7.29
N CYS A 152 -14.94 -7.76 6.01
CA CYS A 152 -15.55 -6.95 4.95
C CYS A 152 -16.32 -7.81 3.92
N ASP A 153 -17.01 -8.86 4.37
CA ASP A 153 -17.66 -9.85 3.51
C ASP A 153 -18.56 -9.24 2.41
N LYS A 154 -19.35 -8.21 2.76
CA LYS A 154 -20.20 -7.49 1.79
C LYS A 154 -19.40 -6.81 0.67
N LEU A 155 -18.25 -6.23 1.00
CA LEU A 155 -17.37 -5.58 0.02
C LEU A 155 -16.67 -6.62 -0.84
N MET A 156 -16.24 -7.73 -0.24
CA MET A 156 -15.63 -8.86 -0.96
C MET A 156 -16.60 -9.45 -1.98
N GLN A 157 -17.86 -9.66 -1.61
CA GLN A 157 -18.88 -10.12 -2.53
C GLN A 157 -19.08 -9.14 -3.70
N ARG A 158 -19.10 -7.82 -3.42
CA ARG A 158 -19.16 -6.80 -4.48
C ARG A 158 -17.94 -6.86 -5.40
N TYR A 159 -16.74 -7.11 -4.89
CA TYR A 159 -15.55 -7.25 -5.75
C TYR A 159 -15.75 -8.37 -6.77
N VAL A 160 -16.23 -9.54 -6.33
CA VAL A 160 -16.46 -10.70 -7.19
C VAL A 160 -17.61 -10.47 -8.16
N ASP A 161 -18.79 -10.07 -7.65
CA ASP A 161 -20.01 -9.90 -8.45
C ASP A 161 -19.89 -8.78 -9.48
N GLU A 162 -19.14 -7.73 -9.16
CA GLU A 162 -18.90 -6.60 -10.07
C GLU A 162 -17.70 -6.84 -10.99
N GLY A 163 -17.06 -8.00 -10.95
CA GLY A 163 -16.00 -8.40 -11.87
C GLY A 163 -14.66 -7.70 -11.64
N HIS A 164 -14.38 -7.30 -10.40
CA HIS A 164 -13.06 -6.86 -9.97
C HIS A 164 -12.18 -8.06 -9.64
N TYR A 165 -10.87 -7.88 -9.70
CA TYR A 165 -9.94 -8.90 -9.21
C TYR A 165 -9.64 -8.66 -7.73
N VAL A 166 -9.52 -9.74 -6.98
CA VAL A 166 -8.99 -9.73 -5.62
C VAL A 166 -7.55 -10.22 -5.67
N GLY A 167 -6.64 -9.39 -5.18
CA GLY A 167 -5.22 -9.70 -5.05
C GLY A 167 -4.86 -10.07 -3.62
N ASN A 168 -3.77 -10.83 -3.48
CA ASN A 168 -3.19 -11.24 -2.22
C ASN A 168 -2.31 -10.10 -1.65
N HIS A 169 -2.62 -9.64 -0.44
CA HIS A 169 -1.78 -8.70 0.33
C HIS A 169 -1.31 -9.30 1.66
N THR A 170 -1.17 -10.62 1.70
CA THR A 170 -0.81 -11.47 2.84
C THR A 170 -1.85 -11.50 3.96
N VAL A 171 -1.80 -12.54 4.79
CA VAL A 171 -2.66 -12.63 5.97
C VAL A 171 -2.41 -11.46 6.93
N ARG A 172 -1.16 -11.23 7.33
CA ARG A 172 -0.82 -10.36 8.47
C ARG A 172 -0.10 -9.07 8.09
N HIS A 173 0.12 -8.81 6.81
CA HIS A 173 0.78 -7.61 6.31
C HIS A 173 2.19 -7.43 6.92
N LYS A 174 2.92 -8.54 7.06
CA LYS A 174 4.31 -8.54 7.51
C LYS A 174 5.24 -8.23 6.34
N SER A 175 6.40 -7.66 6.66
CA SER A 175 7.50 -7.55 5.69
C SER A 175 7.92 -8.95 5.23
N MET A 176 7.71 -9.27 3.95
CA MET A 176 8.04 -10.60 3.43
C MET A 176 9.54 -10.92 3.50
N PRO A 177 10.46 -9.97 3.23
CA PRO A 177 11.91 -10.22 3.35
C PRO A 177 12.39 -10.56 4.76
N LEU A 178 11.61 -10.24 5.79
CA LEU A 178 11.94 -10.53 7.19
C LEU A 178 11.42 -11.88 7.68
N LEU A 179 10.75 -12.64 6.80
CA LEU A 179 10.20 -13.96 7.13
C LEU A 179 11.10 -15.05 6.57
N ASP A 180 11.15 -16.19 7.26
CA ASP A 180 11.60 -17.41 6.62
C ASP A 180 10.63 -17.84 5.50
N ARG A 181 11.14 -18.64 4.56
CA ARG A 181 10.40 -19.08 3.37
C ARG A 181 9.08 -19.77 3.72
N ALA A 182 9.07 -20.63 4.74
CA ALA A 182 7.88 -21.38 5.13
C ALA A 182 6.79 -20.45 5.68
N THR A 183 7.18 -19.44 6.44
CA THR A 183 6.27 -18.43 6.98
C THR A 183 5.75 -17.51 5.88
N ALA A 184 6.61 -17.10 4.94
CA ALA A 184 6.20 -16.31 3.78
C ALA A 184 5.19 -17.07 2.90
N GLU A 185 5.45 -18.35 2.59
CA GLU A 185 4.54 -19.20 1.84
C GLU A 185 3.19 -19.35 2.55
N LYS A 186 3.22 -19.56 3.86
CA LYS A 186 2.01 -19.65 4.68
C LYS A 186 1.18 -18.36 4.64
N GLU A 187 1.81 -17.20 4.70
CA GLU A 187 1.13 -15.89 4.62
C GLU A 187 0.41 -15.68 3.28
N LEU A 188 0.84 -16.35 2.19
CA LEU A 188 0.17 -16.31 0.89
C LEU A 188 -0.94 -17.36 0.80
N LEU A 189 -0.60 -18.64 1.02
CA LEU A 189 -1.49 -19.78 0.75
C LEU A 189 -2.71 -19.79 1.68
N GLU A 190 -2.57 -19.38 2.95
CA GLU A 190 -3.71 -19.33 3.87
C GLU A 190 -4.75 -18.29 3.42
N LEU A 191 -4.31 -17.17 2.88
CA LEU A 191 -5.22 -16.14 2.38
C LEU A 191 -5.91 -16.57 1.09
N GLU A 192 -5.15 -17.14 0.15
CA GLU A 192 -5.68 -17.69 -1.11
C GLU A 192 -6.74 -18.75 -0.85
N LYS A 193 -6.44 -19.72 0.01
CA LYS A 193 -7.38 -20.78 0.38
C LYS A 193 -8.65 -20.21 1.02
N SER A 194 -8.50 -19.28 1.96
CA SER A 194 -9.64 -18.67 2.66
C SER A 194 -10.56 -17.90 1.70
N PHE A 195 -9.99 -17.26 0.68
CA PHE A 195 -10.75 -16.56 -0.35
C PHE A 195 -11.45 -17.52 -1.31
N GLU A 196 -10.76 -18.57 -1.76
CA GLU A 196 -11.33 -19.61 -2.61
C GLU A 196 -12.51 -20.33 -1.93
N GLU A 197 -12.36 -20.69 -0.66
CA GLU A 197 -13.42 -21.36 0.11
C GLU A 197 -14.66 -20.46 0.30
N LYS A 198 -14.48 -19.15 0.48
CA LYS A 198 -15.58 -18.20 0.72
C LYS A 198 -16.31 -17.79 -0.56
N TYR A 199 -15.57 -17.55 -1.65
CA TYR A 199 -16.12 -16.90 -2.84
C TYR A 199 -16.02 -17.74 -4.11
N ASN A 200 -15.47 -18.96 -4.05
CA ASN A 200 -15.28 -19.85 -5.19
C ASN A 200 -14.55 -19.15 -6.36
N ALA A 201 -13.52 -18.36 -6.00
CA ALA A 201 -12.71 -17.55 -6.91
C ALA A 201 -11.24 -17.59 -6.49
N GLN A 202 -10.32 -17.32 -7.43
CA GLN A 202 -8.88 -17.40 -7.19
C GLN A 202 -8.22 -16.02 -7.19
N MET A 203 -7.22 -15.84 -6.33
CA MET A 203 -6.34 -14.67 -6.40
C MET A 203 -5.26 -14.91 -7.45
N LEU A 204 -5.12 -13.98 -8.40
CA LEU A 204 -4.14 -14.09 -9.49
C LEU A 204 -2.93 -13.17 -9.31
N PHE A 205 -3.04 -12.20 -8.40
CA PHE A 205 -2.06 -11.15 -8.22
C PHE A 205 -1.64 -11.10 -6.77
N PHE A 206 -0.37 -10.82 -6.54
CA PHE A 206 0.21 -10.58 -5.22
C PHE A 206 0.87 -9.20 -5.21
N ARG A 207 0.72 -8.48 -4.09
CA ARG A 207 1.48 -7.27 -3.81
C ARG A 207 2.15 -7.39 -2.45
N PRO A 208 3.49 -7.30 -2.37
CA PRO A 208 4.18 -7.36 -1.09
C PRO A 208 3.73 -6.24 -0.13
N PRO A 209 3.46 -6.56 1.14
CA PRO A 209 3.22 -5.56 2.18
C PRO A 209 4.32 -4.50 2.20
N LYS A 210 3.91 -3.24 2.33
CA LYS A 210 4.81 -2.06 2.38
C LYS A 210 5.71 -1.87 1.15
N GLY A 211 5.49 -2.63 0.08
CA GLY A 211 6.39 -2.67 -1.08
C GLY A 211 7.76 -3.28 -0.76
N GLU A 212 7.88 -4.06 0.32
CA GLU A 212 9.14 -4.68 0.74
C GLU A 212 9.29 -6.09 0.14
N TYR A 213 10.42 -6.35 -0.53
CA TYR A 213 10.67 -7.60 -1.26
C TYR A 213 12.18 -7.92 -1.37
N ASN A 214 12.52 -9.16 -1.69
CA ASN A 214 13.87 -9.59 -2.06
C ASN A 214 13.78 -10.68 -3.15
N GLU A 215 14.90 -11.28 -3.52
CA GLU A 215 14.96 -12.28 -4.61
C GLU A 215 14.54 -13.70 -4.19
N GLN A 216 14.48 -14.01 -2.88
CA GLN A 216 14.36 -15.38 -2.36
C GLN A 216 12.96 -16.01 -2.46
#